data_AF-A0A3A8Q3E9-F1
#
_entry.id   AF-A0A3A8Q3E9-F1
#
_cell.length_a   1.000
_cell.length_b   1.000
_cell.length_c   1.000
_cell.angle_alpha   90.00
_cell.angle_beta   90.00
_cell.angle_gamma   90.00
#
_symmetry.space_group_name_H-M   'P 1'
#
loop_
_entity.id
_entity.type
_entity.pdbx_description
1 polymer ?
#
loop_
_entity_poly.entity_id
_entity_poly.type
_entity_poly.pdbx_seq_one_letter_code
_entity_poly.pdbx_strand_id
1 'polypeptide(L)'
;MLYTVYCGVTGGRSAVTGVEAINTPVASGVPPVQKPSPGRIVLYCLGDEGGTRKGEVRPAVVVALRAPDPMAPNLQVLGDGPNDDFTAAGGHGGEHTWSGTVPFGVSDKPGTWFWPPRV
;
A
#
# COMPACT_ATOMS: atom_id res chain seq x y z
N MET A 1 1.20 -37.24 -33.01
CA MET A 1 1.61 -36.30 -34.07
C MET A 1 0.64 -36.45 -35.22
N LEU A 2 -0.32 -35.54 -35.34
CA LEU A 2 -1.06 -35.24 -36.58
C LEU A 2 -1.71 -33.87 -36.35
N TYR A 3 -1.33 -32.89 -37.15
CA TYR A 3 -1.86 -31.53 -37.11
C TYR A 3 -2.98 -31.43 -38.14
N THR A 4 -4.06 -30.74 -37.82
CA THR A 4 -5.00 -30.27 -38.86
C THR A 4 -5.49 -28.88 -38.48
N VAL A 5 -5.14 -27.92 -39.34
CA VAL A 5 -5.63 -26.54 -39.35
C VAL A 5 -6.60 -26.42 -40.51
N TYR A 6 -7.79 -25.88 -40.28
CA TYR A 6 -8.65 -25.25 -41.29
C TYR A 6 -9.30 -24.03 -40.62
N CYS A 7 -8.83 -22.82 -40.92
CA CYS A 7 -9.27 -21.94 -42.00
C CYS A 7 -10.73 -21.48 -41.83
N GLY A 8 -10.92 -20.24 -41.40
CA GLY A 8 -12.23 -19.61 -41.28
C GLY A 8 -12.79 -19.19 -42.63
N VAL A 9 -14.07 -18.79 -42.63
CA VAL A 9 -14.63 -17.54 -43.20
C VAL A 9 -16.16 -17.65 -43.38
N THR A 10 -16.83 -16.55 -43.01
CA THR A 10 -18.15 -16.03 -43.41
C THR A 10 -19.47 -16.70 -43.00
N GLY A 11 -20.30 -15.89 -42.31
CA GLY A 11 -21.53 -15.39 -42.94
C GLY A 11 -22.87 -15.93 -42.44
N GLY A 12 -23.41 -15.26 -41.41
CA GLY A 12 -24.79 -14.79 -41.28
C GLY A 12 -26.01 -15.67 -41.63
N ARG A 13 -26.85 -15.92 -40.61
CA ARG A 13 -28.33 -15.68 -40.49
C ARG A 13 -28.94 -16.71 -39.51
N SER A 14 -29.50 -16.25 -38.39
CA SER A 14 -30.96 -16.19 -38.08
C SER A 14 -31.56 -17.58 -37.82
N ALA A 15 -32.26 -17.91 -36.73
CA ALA A 15 -33.01 -17.10 -35.77
C ALA A 15 -33.44 -17.95 -34.54
N VAL A 16 -33.91 -17.26 -33.49
CA VAL A 16 -34.85 -17.65 -32.41
C VAL A 16 -34.42 -18.74 -31.43
N THR A 17 -34.28 -18.38 -30.14
CA THR A 17 -35.17 -18.75 -29.01
C THR A 17 -34.45 -18.59 -27.66
N GLY A 18 -35.12 -17.97 -26.68
CA GLY A 18 -34.97 -18.35 -25.27
C GLY A 18 -33.90 -17.64 -24.45
N VAL A 19 -34.37 -16.75 -23.57
CA VAL A 19 -33.94 -16.53 -22.18
C VAL A 19 -32.55 -17.05 -21.80
N GLU A 20 -31.57 -16.16 -21.72
CA GLU A 20 -30.60 -16.23 -20.63
C GLU A 20 -30.56 -14.85 -19.98
N ALA A 21 -31.24 -14.76 -18.83
CA ALA A 21 -30.98 -13.71 -17.88
C ALA A 21 -29.47 -13.72 -17.63
N ILE A 22 -28.81 -12.64 -18.01
CA ILE A 22 -27.39 -12.42 -17.75
C ILE A 22 -27.29 -12.21 -16.23
N ASN A 23 -27.32 -13.30 -15.47
CA ASN A 23 -26.82 -13.35 -14.11
C ASN A 23 -25.30 -13.22 -14.23
N THR A 24 -24.83 -12.03 -14.60
CA THR A 24 -23.44 -11.67 -14.33
C THR A 24 -23.33 -11.67 -12.81
N PRO A 25 -22.57 -12.58 -12.19
CA PRO A 25 -22.30 -12.45 -10.77
C PRO A 25 -21.61 -11.10 -10.61
N VAL A 26 -22.28 -10.17 -9.94
CA VAL A 26 -21.61 -8.95 -9.46
C VAL A 26 -20.53 -9.49 -8.55
N ALA A 27 -19.29 -9.52 -9.05
CA ALA A 27 -18.16 -9.91 -8.24
C ALA A 27 -18.21 -9.00 -7.01
N SER A 28 -18.52 -9.59 -5.86
CA SER A 28 -18.42 -8.93 -4.57
C SER A 28 -16.95 -8.67 -4.34
N GLY A 29 -16.45 -7.63 -5.00
CA GLY A 29 -15.04 -7.30 -5.07
C GLY A 29 -14.63 -6.69 -3.76
N VAL A 30 -14.22 -7.52 -2.81
CA VAL A 30 -13.34 -7.04 -1.74
C VAL A 30 -12.17 -6.38 -2.45
N PRO A 31 -11.95 -5.06 -2.29
CA PRO A 31 -10.84 -4.40 -2.95
C PRO A 31 -9.55 -5.12 -2.55
N PRO A 32 -8.62 -5.34 -3.48
CA PRO A 32 -7.40 -6.04 -3.18
C PRO A 32 -6.68 -5.35 -2.01
N VAL A 33 -6.18 -6.16 -1.06
CA VAL A 33 -5.42 -5.65 0.09
C VAL A 33 -4.31 -4.77 -0.44
N GLN A 34 -4.32 -3.50 -0.05
CA GLN A 34 -3.35 -2.53 -0.49
C GLN A 34 -1.98 -2.88 0.10
N LYS A 35 -0.98 -3.07 -0.75
CA LYS A 35 0.40 -3.40 -0.37
C LYS A 35 1.31 -2.16 -0.45
N PRO A 36 2.26 -1.99 0.47
CA PRO A 36 3.30 -0.97 0.36
C PRO A 36 4.20 -1.24 -0.85
N SER A 37 4.73 -0.18 -1.42
CA SER A 37 5.69 -0.21 -2.52
C SER A 37 6.66 0.96 -2.36
N PRO A 38 7.95 0.81 -2.73
CA PRO A 38 8.90 1.92 -2.69
C PRO A 38 8.37 3.16 -3.44
N GLY A 39 8.65 4.34 -2.89
CA GLY A 39 8.17 5.63 -3.36
C GLY A 39 6.74 6.00 -2.94
N ARG A 40 5.98 5.08 -2.31
CA ARG A 40 4.61 5.38 -1.87
C ARG A 40 4.61 6.17 -0.57
N ILE A 41 3.70 7.15 -0.48
CA ILE A 41 3.46 7.92 0.73
C ILE A 41 2.48 7.16 1.64
N VAL A 42 2.85 7.05 2.92
CA VAL A 42 2.05 6.47 4.01
C VAL A 42 2.05 7.43 5.20
N LEU A 43 1.25 7.11 6.22
CA LEU A 43 1.29 7.80 7.50
C LEU A 43 2.01 6.92 8.52
N TYR A 44 2.80 7.55 9.37
CA TYR A 44 3.56 6.89 10.44
C TYR A 44 3.25 7.57 11.78
N CYS A 45 2.91 6.77 12.78
CA CYS A 45 2.72 7.22 14.16
C CYS A 45 4.08 7.15 14.87
N LEU A 46 4.63 8.29 15.28
CA LEU A 46 5.96 8.39 15.87
C LEU A 46 6.09 7.47 17.09
N GLY A 47 7.14 6.65 17.11
CA GLY A 47 7.51 5.78 18.22
C GLY A 47 8.29 6.53 19.30
N ASP A 48 9.11 5.79 20.03
CA ASP A 48 9.96 6.36 21.09
C ASP A 48 10.96 7.39 20.55
N GLU A 49 11.34 7.28 19.28
CA GLU A 49 12.18 8.25 18.59
C GLU A 49 11.56 9.65 18.49
N GLY A 50 10.24 9.77 18.62
CA GLY A 50 9.56 11.06 18.67
C GLY A 50 9.71 11.79 20.00
N GLY A 51 10.25 11.15 21.04
CA GLY A 51 10.40 11.75 22.37
C GLY A 51 9.09 12.32 22.91
N THR A 52 9.03 13.63 23.13
CA THR A 52 7.82 14.33 23.60
C THR A 52 6.67 14.34 22.59
N ARG A 53 6.97 14.06 21.32
CA ARG A 53 6.02 13.97 20.19
C ARG A 53 5.59 12.54 19.88
N LYS A 54 5.99 11.56 20.70
CA LYS A 54 5.57 10.16 20.55
C LYS A 54 4.04 10.07 20.40
N GLY A 55 3.58 9.31 19.42
CA GLY A 55 2.17 9.17 19.09
C GLY A 55 1.63 10.19 18.09
N GLU A 56 2.37 11.26 17.79
CA GLU A 56 1.98 12.14 16.69
C GLU A 56 2.16 11.46 15.33
N VAL A 57 1.35 11.87 14.35
CA VAL A 57 1.40 11.30 13.00
C VAL A 57 2.24 12.18 12.09
N ARG A 58 3.10 11.56 11.29
CA ARG A 58 3.92 12.20 10.26
C ARG A 58 3.76 11.50 8.91
N PRO A 59 3.84 12.23 7.79
CA PRO A 59 3.96 11.60 6.49
C PRO A 59 5.30 10.87 6.38
N ALA A 60 5.29 9.72 5.72
CA ALA A 60 6.50 8.94 5.47
C ALA A 60 6.49 8.37 4.06
N VAL A 61 7.68 8.16 3.50
CA VAL A 61 7.88 7.52 2.21
C VAL A 61 8.38 6.10 2.43
N VAL A 62 7.75 5.12 1.78
CA VAL A 62 8.27 3.76 1.72
C VAL A 62 9.56 3.77 0.90
N VAL A 63 10.68 3.42 1.51
CA VAL A 63 12.00 3.46 0.85
C VAL A 63 12.48 2.07 0.44
N ALA A 64 12.09 1.03 1.17
CA ALA A 64 12.40 -0.35 0.81
C ALA A 64 11.37 -1.33 1.39
N LEU A 65 11.19 -2.47 0.74
CA LEU A 65 10.54 -3.64 1.30
C LEU A 65 11.64 -4.64 1.67
N ARG A 66 11.59 -5.23 2.87
CA ARG A 66 12.55 -6.26 3.29
C ARG A 66 11.83 -7.59 3.51
N ALA A 67 12.52 -8.67 3.17
CA ALA A 67 12.08 -10.00 3.56
C ALA A 67 12.20 -10.15 5.10
N PRO A 68 11.34 -10.97 5.74
CA PRO A 68 10.33 -11.84 5.12
C PRO A 68 8.96 -11.17 4.92
N ASP A 69 8.66 -10.07 5.61
CA ASP A 69 7.33 -9.45 5.59
C ASP A 69 7.31 -8.15 4.76
N PRO A 70 6.73 -8.15 3.55
CA PRO A 70 6.60 -6.94 2.76
C PRO A 70 5.65 -5.90 3.39
N MET A 71 4.81 -6.27 4.35
CA MET A 71 3.97 -5.32 5.12
C MET A 71 4.74 -4.59 6.22
N ALA A 72 6.02 -4.91 6.42
CA ALA A 72 6.93 -4.22 7.32
C ALA A 72 8.02 -3.44 6.55
N PRO A 73 7.67 -2.35 5.82
CA PRO A 73 8.61 -1.59 5.03
C PRO A 73 9.63 -0.84 5.89
N ASN A 74 10.72 -0.41 5.26
CA ASN A 74 11.52 0.70 5.77
C ASN A 74 10.90 2.01 5.29
N LEU A 75 10.90 3.01 6.18
CA LEU A 75 10.29 4.32 5.97
C LEU A 75 11.32 5.43 6.16
N GLN A 76 11.26 6.44 5.30
CA GLN A 76 11.80 7.76 5.60
C GLN A 76 10.63 8.61 6.10
N VAL A 77 10.65 8.91 7.39
CA VAL A 77 9.63 9.72 8.06
C VAL A 77 10.03 11.18 7.94
N LEU A 78 9.13 12.02 7.46
CA LEU A 78 9.36 13.44 7.29
C LEU A 78 9.05 14.15 8.61
N GLY A 79 10.02 14.90 9.13
CA GLY A 79 9.86 15.73 10.32
C GLY A 79 9.55 17.17 9.98
N ASP A 80 9.19 17.91 11.01
CA ASP A 80 8.94 19.36 11.00
C ASP A 80 10.20 20.15 11.42
N GLY A 81 11.38 19.68 11.00
CA GLY A 81 12.67 20.31 11.29
C GLY A 81 12.95 20.38 12.80
N PRO A 82 13.36 21.54 13.34
CA PRO A 82 13.72 21.67 14.77
C PRO A 82 12.61 21.30 15.77
N ASN A 83 11.34 21.23 15.32
CA ASN A 83 10.22 20.83 16.17
C ASN A 83 10.20 19.33 16.47
N ASP A 84 10.79 18.53 15.58
CA ASP A 84 10.91 17.08 15.70
C ASP A 84 12.38 16.75 15.96
N ASP A 85 12.81 16.77 17.23
CA ASP A 85 14.20 16.49 17.60
C ASP A 85 14.54 15.00 17.43
N PHE A 86 14.77 14.58 16.18
CA PHE A 86 15.16 13.22 15.82
C PHE A 86 16.66 12.94 16.00
N THR A 87 17.38 13.73 16.79
CA THR A 87 18.81 13.51 17.06
C THR A 87 19.08 12.12 17.65
N ALA A 88 18.16 11.58 18.46
CA ALA A 88 18.26 10.23 19.01
C ALA A 88 18.14 9.12 17.95
N ALA A 89 17.56 9.40 16.79
CA ALA A 89 17.27 8.43 15.73
C ALA A 89 18.30 8.42 14.58
N GLY A 90 19.40 9.18 14.72
CA GLY A 90 20.38 9.35 13.64
C GLY A 90 19.90 10.27 12.51
N GLY A 91 18.87 11.08 12.75
CA GLY A 91 18.37 12.08 11.79
C GLY A 91 19.29 13.30 11.66
N HIS A 92 19.21 13.99 10.52
CA HIS A 92 20.07 15.13 10.16
C HIS A 92 19.69 16.48 10.82
N GLY A 93 19.06 16.50 12.00
CA GLY A 93 18.60 17.75 12.63
C GLY A 93 17.07 17.93 12.69
N GLY A 94 16.33 16.84 12.58
CA GLY A 94 14.87 16.81 12.77
C GLY A 94 14.04 16.91 11.48
N GLU A 95 14.68 17.08 10.33
CA GLU A 95 13.97 17.15 9.05
C GLU A 95 13.44 15.78 8.61
N HIS A 96 14.10 14.70 9.03
CA HIS A 96 13.65 13.35 8.77
C HIS A 96 14.33 12.34 9.71
N THR A 97 13.67 11.19 9.85
CA THR A 97 14.24 10.01 10.51
C THR A 97 14.03 8.77 9.65
N TRP A 98 14.96 7.81 9.78
CA TRP A 98 14.86 6.50 9.14
C TRP A 98 14.26 5.49 10.12
N SER A 99 13.14 4.87 9.75
CA SER A 99 12.52 3.81 10.55
C SER A 99 12.54 2.49 9.77
N GLY A 100 13.14 1.45 10.35
CA GLY A 100 13.32 0.16 9.71
C GLY A 100 12.27 -0.86 10.14
N THR A 101 11.79 -1.69 9.21
CA THR A 101 10.89 -2.82 9.48
C THR A 101 9.64 -2.39 10.28
N VAL A 102 8.95 -1.37 9.78
CA VAL A 102 7.84 -0.74 10.51
C VAL A 102 6.57 -1.57 10.38
N PRO A 103 5.96 -2.05 11.49
CA PRO A 103 4.74 -2.84 11.41
C PRO A 103 3.53 -2.02 10.95
N PHE A 104 2.64 -2.67 10.19
CA PHE A 104 1.34 -2.09 9.84
C PHE A 104 0.44 -1.99 11.07
N GLY A 105 -0.32 -0.89 11.18
CA GLY A 105 -1.17 -0.62 12.33
C GLY A 105 -2.22 0.45 12.05
N VAL A 106 -2.46 1.28 13.05
CA VAL A 106 -3.47 2.35 13.09
C VAL A 106 -2.89 3.56 13.84
N SER A 107 -3.50 4.73 13.69
CA SER A 107 -2.94 6.01 14.13
C SER A 107 -2.71 6.15 15.65
N ASP A 108 -3.37 5.33 16.46
CA ASP A 108 -3.28 5.31 17.92
C ASP A 108 -2.16 4.39 18.44
N LYS A 109 -1.42 3.72 17.56
CA LYS A 109 -0.32 2.82 17.93
C LYS A 109 1.04 3.40 17.52
N PRO A 110 1.81 3.97 18.47
CA PRO A 110 3.18 4.43 18.22
C PRO A 110 4.06 3.38 17.56
N GLY A 111 4.95 3.82 16.66
CA GLY A 111 5.88 2.96 15.93
C GLY A 111 5.22 2.14 14.82
N THR A 112 4.02 2.51 14.37
CA THR A 112 3.32 1.81 13.28
C THR A 112 3.01 2.71 12.10
N TRP A 113 2.82 2.10 10.93
CA TRP A 113 2.40 2.80 9.73
C TRP A 113 1.00 2.37 9.28
N PHE A 114 0.32 3.26 8.56
CA PHE A 114 -1.03 3.02 8.05
C PHE A 114 -1.29 3.81 6.78
N TRP A 115 -2.34 3.42 6.05
CA TRP A 115 -2.74 4.11 4.84
C TRP A 115 -3.38 5.46 5.17
N PRO A 116 -3.13 6.51 4.37
CA PRO A 116 -3.91 7.74 4.46
C PRO A 116 -5.41 7.43 4.32
N PRO A 117 -6.29 8.12 5.06
CA PRO A 117 -7.74 8.00 4.90
C PRO A 117 -8.14 8.29 3.45
N ARG A 118 -9.12 7.54 2.94
CA ARG A 118 -9.75 7.86 1.65
C ARG A 118 -10.75 9.00 1.87
N VAL A 119 -10.75 9.97 0.96
CA VAL A 119 -11.74 11.05 0.88
C VAL A 119 -12.66 10.85 -0.31
#